data_AF-A0A7S2NH44-F1
#
_entry.id   AF-A0A7S2NH44-F1
#
_cell.length_a   1.000
_cell.length_b   1.000
_cell.length_c   1.000
_cell.angle_alpha   90.00
_cell.angle_beta   90.00
_cell.angle_gamma   90.00
#
_symmetry.space_group_name_H-M   'P 1'
#
loop_
_entity.id
_entity.type
_entity.pdbx_description
1 polymer ?
#
loop_
_entity_poly.entity_id
_entity_poly.type
_entity_poly.pdbx_seq_one_letter_code
_entity_poly.pdbx_strand_id
1 'polypeptide(L)'
;AMRKREPAAKKPQLGPFDTDDDIFPRTKQEYRDFQRFDQALKDAQTSNKDKLSHSINLAAQIAAGLSSSAGVQHVVTRLCNVSRAEETRKETVVYATDSIMRHVANSADDALLGRYERHLQCHLRSIFKRALKITTTRKFLAERFLNKILAQWAKRGWFQSQLSQIVEVVHKCAPSVQRPENLSDDALARLPELFDQEEDFEDMCETEAATEEVLTQEEVKSYSALPGSPAFLGMGGAIPKAGCPPTPMQPGFLQMPPPGTPMLHGAMTPNIPAATPNIPLGAMTPNVPMGATPNIPL
;
A
#
# COMPACT_ATOMS: atom_id res chain seq x y z
N ALA A 1 -34.07 -60.91 -11.69
CA ALA A 1 -34.23 -59.53 -11.16
C ALA A 1 -32.87 -58.83 -11.17
N MET A 2 -32.60 -58.02 -12.20
CA MET A 2 -31.36 -57.24 -12.31
C MET A 2 -31.48 -55.97 -11.46
N ARG A 3 -30.67 -55.86 -10.40
CA ARG A 3 -30.55 -54.61 -9.62
C ARG A 3 -29.73 -53.60 -10.42
N LYS A 4 -30.41 -52.56 -10.91
CA LYS A 4 -29.80 -51.32 -11.43
C LYS A 4 -28.89 -50.73 -10.35
N ARG A 5 -27.60 -50.57 -10.65
CA ARG A 5 -26.69 -49.75 -9.85
C ARG A 5 -26.88 -48.30 -10.28
N GLU A 6 -27.33 -47.46 -9.35
CA GLU A 6 -27.33 -46.01 -9.51
C GLU A 6 -25.88 -45.49 -9.62
N PRO A 7 -25.60 -44.51 -10.48
CA PRO A 7 -24.31 -43.86 -10.50
C PRO A 7 -24.17 -42.97 -9.25
N ALA A 8 -23.13 -43.23 -8.46
CA ALA A 8 -22.74 -42.39 -7.34
C ALA A 8 -22.57 -40.93 -7.80
N ALA A 9 -23.34 -40.03 -7.19
CA ALA A 9 -23.20 -38.61 -7.39
C ALA A 9 -21.75 -38.20 -7.12
N LYS A 10 -21.07 -37.66 -8.14
CA LYS A 10 -19.77 -37.03 -7.99
C LYS A 10 -19.94 -35.89 -6.98
N LYS A 11 -19.38 -36.05 -5.78
CA LYS A 11 -19.12 -34.91 -4.89
C LYS A 11 -18.39 -33.85 -5.70
N PRO A 12 -18.78 -32.56 -5.62
CA PRO A 12 -18.00 -31.51 -6.25
C PRO A 12 -16.59 -31.58 -5.69
N GLN A 13 -15.61 -31.79 -6.57
CA GLN A 13 -14.21 -31.55 -6.24
C GLN A 13 -14.07 -30.05 -6.05
N LEU A 14 -14.17 -29.61 -4.79
CA LEU A 14 -13.67 -28.31 -4.37
C LEU A 14 -12.16 -28.32 -4.68
N GLY A 15 -11.73 -27.34 -5.48
CA GLY A 15 -10.32 -27.19 -5.82
C GLY A 15 -9.49 -26.84 -4.57
N PRO A 16 -8.15 -26.93 -4.62
CA PRO A 16 -7.28 -26.67 -3.48
C PRO A 16 -7.20 -25.17 -3.07
N PHE A 17 -8.16 -24.34 -3.47
CA PHE A 17 -8.18 -22.89 -3.22
C PHE A 17 -9.59 -22.32 -2.97
N ASP A 18 -10.52 -23.13 -2.44
CA ASP A 18 -11.74 -22.60 -1.79
C ASP A 18 -11.40 -22.12 -0.37
N THR A 19 -10.67 -21.01 -0.30
CA THR A 19 -10.49 -20.24 0.94
C THR A 19 -11.05 -18.84 0.71
N ASP A 20 -12.38 -18.75 0.69
CA ASP A 20 -13.07 -17.68 1.42
C ASP A 20 -12.88 -17.96 2.92
N ASP A 21 -11.63 -18.09 3.36
CA ASP A 21 -11.27 -17.91 4.76
C ASP A 21 -11.43 -16.41 4.96
N ASP A 22 -12.64 -15.99 5.31
CA ASP A 22 -12.93 -14.62 5.69
C ASP A 22 -11.94 -14.23 6.78
N ILE A 23 -10.93 -13.46 6.41
CA ILE A 23 -9.90 -12.98 7.33
C ILE A 23 -10.58 -11.96 8.22
N PHE A 24 -11.10 -12.42 9.35
CA PHE A 24 -11.83 -11.56 10.26
C PHE A 24 -10.87 -10.76 11.14
N PRO A 25 -11.06 -9.43 11.23
CA PRO A 25 -10.32 -8.61 12.17
C PRO A 25 -10.69 -9.01 13.61
N ARG A 26 -9.69 -9.06 14.49
CA ARG A 26 -9.88 -9.38 15.91
C ARG A 26 -10.41 -8.19 16.70
N THR A 27 -10.14 -6.98 16.22
CA THR A 27 -10.54 -5.74 16.89
C THR A 27 -11.13 -4.73 15.90
N LYS A 28 -11.93 -3.79 16.42
CA LYS A 28 -12.46 -2.68 15.61
C LYS A 28 -11.35 -1.80 15.04
N GLN A 29 -10.23 -1.67 15.75
CA GLN A 29 -9.08 -0.92 15.27
C GLN A 29 -8.40 -1.63 14.11
N GLU A 30 -8.17 -2.94 14.23
CA GLU A 30 -7.62 -3.76 13.15
C GLU A 30 -8.49 -3.73 11.90
N TYR A 31 -9.81 -3.75 12.04
CA TYR A 31 -10.72 -3.58 10.91
C TYR A 31 -10.54 -2.22 10.20
N ARG A 32 -10.35 -1.13 10.95
CA ARG A 32 -10.07 0.19 10.37
C ARG A 32 -8.73 0.19 9.64
N ASP A 33 -7.73 -0.47 10.21
CA ASP A 33 -6.42 -0.56 9.59
C ASP A 33 -6.46 -1.42 8.31
N PHE A 34 -7.29 -2.47 8.26
CA PHE A 34 -7.56 -3.23 7.03
C PHE A 34 -8.14 -2.33 5.93
N GLN A 35 -9.15 -1.52 6.28
CA GLN A 35 -9.76 -0.58 5.33
C GLN A 35 -8.78 0.50 4.86
N ARG A 36 -7.96 1.04 5.77
CA ARG A 36 -6.95 2.05 5.42
C ARG A 36 -5.85 1.47 4.54
N PHE A 37 -5.42 0.24 4.79
CA PHE A 37 -4.46 -0.47 3.96
C PHE A 37 -5.02 -0.67 2.54
N ASP A 38 -6.27 -1.12 2.43
CA ASP A 38 -6.93 -1.32 1.14
C ASP A 38 -7.09 -0.02 0.36
N GLN A 39 -7.46 1.06 1.05
CA GLN A 39 -7.57 2.38 0.45
C GLN A 39 -6.21 2.89 -0.03
N ALA A 40 -5.15 2.73 0.76
CA ALA A 40 -3.80 3.11 0.36
C ALA A 40 -3.31 2.33 -0.88
N LEU A 41 -3.59 1.02 -0.97
CA LEU A 41 -3.27 0.23 -2.17
C LEU A 41 -4.07 0.66 -3.40
N LYS A 42 -5.32 1.09 -3.21
CA LYS A 42 -6.16 1.65 -4.28
C LYS A 42 -5.62 2.99 -4.76
N ASP A 43 -5.25 3.88 -3.84
CA ASP A 43 -4.70 5.19 -4.17
C ASP A 43 -3.31 5.09 -4.81
N ALA A 44 -2.57 4.00 -4.55
CA ALA A 44 -1.33 3.66 -5.24
C ALA A 44 -1.52 3.21 -6.70
N GLN A 45 -2.76 3.04 -7.19
CA GLN A 45 -3.05 2.74 -8.61
C GLN A 45 -3.06 4.01 -9.47
N THR A 46 -2.02 4.84 -9.34
CA THR A 46 -1.90 6.15 -10.01
C THR A 46 -0.62 6.22 -10.84
N SER A 47 -0.62 6.98 -11.93
CA SER A 47 0.58 7.26 -12.73
C SER A 47 1.52 8.30 -12.09
N ASN A 48 1.02 9.12 -11.16
CA ASN A 48 1.79 10.15 -10.48
C ASN A 48 2.76 9.50 -9.46
N LYS A 49 4.07 9.75 -9.65
CA LYS A 49 5.15 9.16 -8.84
C LYS A 49 5.04 9.51 -7.35
N ASP A 50 4.73 10.76 -7.03
CA ASP A 50 4.73 11.24 -5.63
C ASP A 50 3.55 10.66 -4.87
N LYS A 51 2.37 10.65 -5.50
CA LYS A 51 1.18 9.98 -4.95
C LYS A 51 1.40 8.47 -4.80
N LEU A 52 1.99 7.82 -5.80
CA LEU A 52 2.35 6.41 -5.73
C LEU A 52 3.26 6.11 -4.54
N SER A 53 4.34 6.89 -4.39
CA SER A 53 5.32 6.72 -3.32
C SER A 53 4.69 6.96 -1.94
N HIS A 54 3.90 8.03 -1.80
CA HIS A 54 3.20 8.36 -0.56
C HIS A 54 2.23 7.25 -0.15
N SER A 55 1.38 6.79 -1.07
CA SER A 55 0.39 5.74 -0.80
C SER A 55 1.04 4.37 -0.49
N ILE A 56 2.15 4.03 -1.15
CA ILE A 56 2.93 2.82 -0.83
C ILE A 56 3.53 2.91 0.57
N ASN A 57 4.13 4.04 0.94
CA ASN A 57 4.70 4.22 2.27
C ASN A 57 3.61 4.17 3.36
N LEU A 58 2.45 4.78 3.11
CA LEU A 58 1.31 4.67 4.01
C LEU A 58 0.84 3.22 4.17
N ALA A 59 0.71 2.47 3.07
CA ALA A 59 0.34 1.05 3.13
C ALA A 59 1.37 0.23 3.93
N ALA A 60 2.66 0.51 3.75
CA ALA A 60 3.73 -0.16 4.48
C ALA A 60 3.74 0.16 5.98
N GLN A 61 3.51 1.42 6.36
CA GLN A 61 3.36 1.81 7.77
C GLN A 61 2.18 1.11 8.45
N ILE A 62 1.03 1.04 7.75
CA ILE A 62 -0.15 0.34 8.27
C ILE A 62 0.16 -1.16 8.43
N ALA A 63 0.78 -1.78 7.42
CA ALA A 63 1.18 -3.19 7.49
C ALA A 63 2.15 -3.49 8.64
N ALA A 64 3.12 -2.61 8.89
CA ALA A 64 4.03 -2.76 10.03
C ALA A 64 3.30 -2.71 11.39
N GLY A 65 2.18 -1.99 11.47
CA GLY A 65 1.30 -2.01 12.65
C GLY A 65 0.41 -3.25 12.76
N LEU A 66 0.22 -4.02 11.68
CA LEU A 66 -0.63 -5.21 11.63
C LEU A 66 0.13 -6.48 12.04
N SER A 67 0.54 -6.54 13.30
CA SER A 67 1.34 -7.66 13.83
C SER A 67 0.55 -8.93 14.13
N SER A 68 -0.77 -8.93 13.97
CA SER A 68 -1.62 -10.10 14.18
C SER A 68 -1.50 -11.10 13.01
N SER A 69 -1.76 -12.40 13.26
CA SER A 69 -1.78 -13.39 12.17
C SER A 69 -2.85 -13.07 11.11
N ALA A 70 -4.00 -12.54 11.52
CA ALA A 70 -5.06 -12.13 10.60
C ALA A 70 -4.62 -10.90 9.80
N GLY A 71 -3.94 -9.95 10.43
CA GLY A 71 -3.40 -8.77 9.75
C GLY A 71 -2.36 -9.09 8.69
N VAL A 72 -1.39 -9.95 9.01
CA VAL A 72 -0.39 -10.43 8.03
C VAL A 72 -1.07 -11.13 6.85
N GLN A 73 -2.02 -12.04 7.13
CA GLN A 73 -2.77 -12.73 6.08
C GLN A 73 -3.59 -11.75 5.23
N HIS A 74 -4.26 -10.77 5.82
CA HIS A 74 -5.02 -9.76 5.10
C HIS A 74 -4.12 -9.01 4.12
N VAL A 75 -2.99 -8.48 4.61
CA VAL A 75 -2.02 -7.76 3.78
C VAL A 75 -1.56 -8.61 2.59
N VAL A 76 -1.17 -9.86 2.83
CA VAL A 76 -0.69 -10.77 1.78
C VAL A 76 -1.79 -11.11 0.77
N THR A 77 -2.99 -11.45 1.24
CA THR A 77 -4.15 -11.73 0.40
C THR A 77 -4.50 -10.53 -0.49
N ARG A 78 -4.49 -9.32 0.07
CA ARG A 78 -4.79 -8.09 -0.66
C ARG A 78 -3.72 -7.76 -1.71
N LEU A 79 -2.44 -7.91 -1.39
CA LEU A 79 -1.35 -7.79 -2.37
C LEU A 79 -1.50 -8.81 -3.51
N CYS A 80 -1.84 -10.05 -3.17
CA CYS A 80 -2.13 -11.10 -4.16
C CYS A 80 -3.31 -10.74 -5.05
N ASN A 81 -4.40 -10.22 -4.50
CA ASN A 81 -5.59 -9.82 -5.25
C ASN A 81 -5.29 -8.65 -6.19
N VAL A 82 -4.60 -7.61 -5.70
CA VAL A 82 -4.13 -6.51 -6.56
C VAL A 82 -3.23 -7.05 -7.67
N SER A 83 -2.34 -8.00 -7.39
CA SER A 83 -1.48 -8.57 -8.44
C SER A 83 -2.27 -9.32 -9.52
N ARG A 84 -3.47 -9.84 -9.21
CA ARG A 84 -4.32 -10.62 -10.14
C ARG A 84 -5.29 -9.76 -10.94
N ALA A 85 -5.88 -8.72 -10.34
CA ALA A 85 -6.94 -7.88 -10.93
C ALA A 85 -6.52 -7.11 -12.19
N GLU A 86 -7.17 -7.30 -13.35
CA GLU A 86 -6.65 -6.85 -14.66
C GLU A 86 -6.37 -5.33 -14.78
N GLU A 87 -7.16 -4.53 -14.07
CA GLU A 87 -7.16 -3.07 -14.08
C GLU A 87 -6.06 -2.42 -13.22
N THR A 88 -5.26 -3.20 -12.51
CA THR A 88 -4.25 -2.69 -11.58
C THR A 88 -2.85 -2.63 -12.19
N ARG A 89 -2.05 -1.68 -11.70
CA ARG A 89 -0.62 -1.59 -11.93
C ARG A 89 0.11 -2.68 -11.15
N LYS A 90 0.63 -3.67 -11.87
CA LYS A 90 1.19 -4.89 -11.30
C LYS A 90 2.49 -4.67 -10.53
N GLU A 91 3.29 -3.70 -10.99
CA GLU A 91 4.52 -3.27 -10.36
C GLU A 91 4.29 -2.63 -8.98
N THR A 92 3.12 -2.05 -8.72
CA THR A 92 2.77 -1.46 -7.42
C THR A 92 2.88 -2.49 -6.30
N VAL A 93 2.53 -3.75 -6.57
CA VAL A 93 2.62 -4.83 -5.58
C VAL A 93 4.08 -5.14 -5.21
N VAL A 94 5.00 -5.07 -6.18
CA VAL A 94 6.43 -5.28 -5.94
C VAL A 94 6.98 -4.16 -5.04
N TYR A 95 6.66 -2.90 -5.37
CA TYR A 95 7.07 -1.75 -4.56
C TYR A 95 6.45 -1.74 -3.15
N ALA A 96 5.17 -2.13 -3.04
CA ALA A 96 4.51 -2.28 -1.75
C ALA A 96 5.17 -3.36 -0.90
N THR A 97 5.47 -4.53 -1.49
CA THR A 97 6.16 -5.62 -0.80
C THR A 97 7.52 -5.18 -0.27
N ASP A 98 8.32 -4.53 -1.11
CA ASP A 98 9.62 -3.97 -0.75
C ASP A 98 9.51 -2.94 0.40
N SER A 99 8.54 -2.02 0.31
CA SER A 99 8.33 -1.00 1.34
C SER A 99 7.85 -1.60 2.67
N ILE A 100 6.97 -2.60 2.65
CA ILE A 100 6.50 -3.32 3.84
C ILE A 100 7.67 -3.98 4.55
N MET A 101 8.51 -4.73 3.83
CA MET A 101 9.68 -5.39 4.43
C MET A 101 10.64 -4.40 5.08
N ARG A 102 10.89 -3.25 4.44
CA ARG A 102 11.68 -2.16 5.05
C ARG A 102 11.06 -1.61 6.33
N HIS A 103 9.77 -1.29 6.33
CA HIS A 103 9.12 -0.72 7.51
C HIS A 103 9.09 -1.72 8.68
N VAL A 104 8.82 -3.00 8.39
CA VAL A 104 8.81 -4.06 9.40
C VAL A 104 10.22 -4.30 9.97
N ALA A 105 11.24 -4.35 9.12
CA ALA A 105 12.63 -4.48 9.58
C ALA A 105 13.07 -3.28 10.43
N ASN A 106 12.68 -2.06 10.06
CA ASN A 106 12.99 -0.85 10.83
C ASN A 106 12.27 -0.80 12.18
N SER A 107 11.13 -1.50 12.33
CA SER A 107 10.44 -1.59 13.62
C SER A 107 11.07 -2.58 14.62
N ALA A 108 12.18 -3.22 14.25
CA ALA A 108 12.91 -4.20 15.07
C ALA A 108 12.05 -5.39 15.58
N ASP A 109 10.99 -5.75 14.84
CA ASP A 109 10.17 -6.93 15.11
C ASP A 109 10.55 -8.06 14.13
N ASP A 110 11.62 -8.78 14.45
CA ASP A 110 12.12 -9.90 13.65
C ASP A 110 11.09 -11.03 13.49
N ALA A 111 10.21 -11.20 14.49
CA ALA A 111 9.16 -12.19 14.45
C ALA A 111 8.07 -11.83 13.44
N LEU A 112 7.72 -10.54 13.34
CA LEU A 112 6.83 -10.05 12.29
C LEU A 112 7.50 -10.08 10.91
N LEU A 113 8.78 -9.71 10.82
CA LEU A 113 9.56 -9.79 9.58
C LEU A 113 9.56 -11.21 9.02
N GLY A 114 9.91 -12.20 9.84
CA GLY A 114 9.92 -13.60 9.44
C GLY A 114 8.53 -14.15 9.08
N ARG A 115 7.46 -13.61 9.66
CA ARG A 115 6.08 -13.95 9.26
C ARG A 115 5.75 -13.40 7.88
N TYR A 116 6.01 -12.11 7.64
CA TYR A 116 5.82 -11.53 6.31
C TYR A 116 6.65 -12.25 5.26
N GLU A 117 7.92 -12.55 5.54
CA GLU A 117 8.79 -13.29 4.65
C GLU A 117 8.18 -14.65 4.26
N ARG A 118 7.78 -15.44 5.26
CA ARG A 118 7.19 -16.78 5.07
C ARG A 118 5.88 -16.74 4.26
N HIS A 119 5.03 -15.74 4.48
CA HIS A 119 3.75 -15.64 3.79
C HIS A 119 3.88 -15.05 2.38
N LEU A 120 4.83 -14.13 2.15
CA LEU A 120 5.03 -13.51 0.84
C LEU A 120 5.82 -14.41 -0.12
N GLN A 121 6.80 -15.18 0.38
CA GLN A 121 7.75 -15.93 -0.45
C GLN A 121 7.08 -16.79 -1.53
N CYS A 122 5.97 -17.47 -1.20
CA CYS A 122 5.28 -18.39 -2.11
C CYS A 122 4.55 -17.67 -3.25
N HIS A 123 4.38 -16.35 -3.15
CA HIS A 123 3.67 -15.53 -4.13
C HIS A 123 4.61 -14.69 -5.00
N LEU A 124 5.83 -14.41 -4.53
CA LEU A 124 6.77 -13.50 -5.19
C LEU A 124 7.00 -13.85 -6.67
N ARG A 125 7.29 -15.11 -6.98
CA ARG A 125 7.52 -15.55 -8.37
C ARG A 125 6.37 -15.16 -9.31
N SER A 126 5.13 -15.34 -8.86
CA SER A 126 3.95 -14.99 -9.64
C SER A 126 3.76 -13.47 -9.72
N ILE A 127 4.04 -12.74 -8.65
CA ILE A 127 3.94 -11.28 -8.61
C ILE A 127 4.92 -10.66 -9.61
N PHE A 128 6.21 -11.04 -9.58
CA PHE A 128 7.21 -10.53 -10.52
C PHE A 128 6.88 -10.89 -11.98
N LYS A 129 6.43 -12.13 -12.23
CA LYS A 129 6.00 -12.54 -13.58
C LYS A 129 4.85 -11.69 -14.10
N ARG A 130 3.88 -11.33 -13.26
CA ARG A 130 2.74 -10.47 -13.63
C ARG A 130 3.18 -9.02 -13.83
N ALA A 131 4.06 -8.50 -12.97
CA ALA A 131 4.63 -7.15 -13.08
C ALA A 131 5.35 -6.93 -14.41
N LEU A 132 6.05 -7.95 -14.91
CA LEU A 132 6.82 -7.89 -16.15
C LEU A 132 6.02 -8.30 -17.40
N LYS A 133 4.69 -8.51 -17.29
CA LYS A 133 3.87 -8.93 -18.44
C LYS A 133 3.85 -7.85 -19.54
N ILE A 134 3.77 -6.58 -19.16
CA ILE A 134 3.65 -5.44 -20.09
C ILE A 134 4.99 -5.21 -20.80
N THR A 135 5.02 -5.43 -22.12
CA THR A 135 6.26 -5.39 -22.93
C THR A 135 6.91 -4.00 -22.97
N THR A 136 6.12 -2.92 -22.99
CA THR A 136 6.62 -1.55 -23.13
C THR A 136 7.45 -1.09 -21.95
N THR A 137 7.04 -1.43 -20.72
CA THR A 137 7.73 -1.05 -19.48
C THR A 137 8.67 -2.14 -18.98
N ARG A 138 8.67 -3.33 -19.59
CA ARG A 138 9.36 -4.53 -19.10
C ARG A 138 10.84 -4.32 -18.82
N LYS A 139 11.57 -3.73 -19.78
CA LYS A 139 13.02 -3.53 -19.66
C LYS A 139 13.35 -2.62 -18.48
N PHE A 140 12.69 -1.47 -18.41
CA PHE A 140 12.84 -0.49 -17.34
C PHE A 140 12.50 -1.07 -15.96
N LEU A 141 11.39 -1.81 -15.85
CA LEU A 141 10.99 -2.45 -14.60
C LEU A 141 11.96 -3.55 -14.18
N ALA A 142 12.41 -4.40 -15.11
CA ALA A 142 13.37 -5.46 -14.81
C ALA A 142 14.70 -4.91 -14.30
N GLU A 143 15.22 -3.85 -14.92
CA GLU A 143 16.44 -3.17 -14.48
C GLU A 143 16.28 -2.58 -13.08
N ARG A 144 15.16 -1.90 -12.82
CA ARG A 144 14.85 -1.36 -11.49
C ARG A 144 14.69 -2.47 -10.45
N PHE A 145 14.02 -3.56 -10.79
CA PHE A 145 13.81 -4.69 -9.88
C PHE A 145 15.13 -5.37 -9.52
N LEU A 146 16.02 -5.63 -10.48
CA LEU A 146 17.32 -6.23 -10.21
C LEU A 146 18.21 -5.29 -9.38
N ASN A 147 18.36 -4.04 -9.81
CA ASN A 147 19.36 -3.12 -9.24
C ASN A 147 18.93 -2.50 -7.90
N LYS A 148 17.64 -2.22 -7.73
CA LYS A 148 17.15 -1.48 -6.55
C LYS A 148 16.42 -2.33 -5.53
N ILE A 149 15.76 -3.41 -5.95
CA ILE A 149 14.94 -4.22 -5.05
C ILE A 149 15.65 -5.53 -4.71
N LEU A 150 15.87 -6.40 -5.69
CA LEU A 150 16.43 -7.73 -5.47
C LEU A 150 17.87 -7.67 -4.95
N ALA A 151 18.69 -6.74 -5.46
CA ALA A 151 20.03 -6.50 -4.93
C ALA A 151 20.02 -6.13 -3.44
N GLN A 152 19.04 -5.33 -3.00
CA GLN A 152 18.91 -4.93 -1.60
C GLN A 152 18.35 -6.06 -0.74
N TRP A 153 17.41 -6.85 -1.27
CA TRP A 153 16.89 -8.03 -0.59
C TRP A 153 18.00 -9.07 -0.39
N ALA A 154 18.88 -9.25 -1.38
CA ALA A 154 20.06 -10.11 -1.26
C ALA A 154 20.97 -9.67 -0.12
N LYS A 155 21.35 -8.38 -0.09
CA LYS A 155 22.19 -7.79 0.96
C LYS A 155 21.59 -7.94 2.35
N ARG A 156 20.26 -7.79 2.47
CA ARG A 156 19.53 -7.89 3.73
C ARG A 156 19.16 -9.32 4.11
N GLY A 157 19.49 -10.31 3.29
CA GLY A 157 19.16 -11.70 3.52
C GLY A 157 17.66 -12.01 3.45
N TRP A 158 16.86 -11.19 2.77
CA TRP A 158 15.42 -11.43 2.63
C TRP A 158 15.11 -12.39 1.49
N PHE A 159 14.17 -13.31 1.74
CA PHE A 159 13.62 -14.25 0.75
C PHE A 159 14.68 -15.17 0.12
N GLN A 160 15.71 -15.57 0.87
CA GLN A 160 16.86 -16.34 0.34
C GLN A 160 16.41 -17.60 -0.43
N SER A 161 15.37 -18.27 0.05
CA SER A 161 14.81 -19.50 -0.55
C SER A 161 14.22 -19.32 -1.96
N GLN A 162 13.78 -18.10 -2.30
CA GLN A 162 13.09 -17.79 -3.56
C GLN A 162 13.85 -16.80 -4.44
N LEU A 163 14.88 -16.15 -3.90
CA LEU A 163 15.57 -15.04 -4.56
C LEU A 163 16.16 -15.45 -5.92
N SER A 164 16.84 -16.60 -5.99
CA SER A 164 17.39 -17.14 -7.25
C SER A 164 16.29 -17.36 -8.31
N GLN A 165 15.19 -17.99 -7.91
CA GLN A 165 14.04 -18.24 -8.80
C GLN A 165 13.41 -16.94 -9.31
N ILE A 166 13.35 -15.90 -8.47
CA ILE A 166 12.82 -14.59 -8.86
C ILE A 166 13.76 -13.93 -9.86
N VAL A 167 15.08 -13.93 -9.61
CA VAL A 167 16.09 -13.39 -10.53
C VAL A 167 16.01 -14.08 -11.90
N GLU A 168 15.88 -15.41 -11.92
CA GLU A 168 15.67 -16.18 -13.17
C GLU A 168 14.40 -15.74 -13.90
N VAL A 169 13.29 -15.52 -13.19
CA VAL A 169 12.03 -15.06 -13.79
C VAL A 169 12.22 -13.68 -14.42
N VAL A 170 12.89 -12.75 -13.72
CA VAL A 170 13.13 -11.40 -14.23
C VAL A 170 14.01 -11.45 -15.49
N HIS A 171 15.11 -12.21 -15.46
CA HIS A 171 16.01 -12.36 -16.60
C HIS A 171 15.34 -13.06 -17.79
N LYS A 172 14.54 -14.11 -17.54
CA LYS A 172 13.77 -14.79 -18.60
C LYS A 172 12.74 -13.86 -19.26
N CYS A 173 12.13 -12.96 -18.49
CA CYS A 173 11.20 -11.98 -19.02
C CYS A 173 11.92 -10.86 -19.81
N ALA A 174 13.10 -10.43 -19.35
CA ALA A 174 13.88 -9.35 -19.94
C ALA A 174 15.37 -9.74 -20.13
N PRO A 175 15.69 -10.58 -21.13
CA PRO A 175 17.05 -11.10 -21.32
C PRO A 175 18.08 -10.04 -21.75
N SER A 176 17.62 -8.85 -22.12
CA SER A 176 18.47 -7.73 -22.51
C SER A 176 18.98 -6.90 -21.32
N VAL A 177 18.53 -7.19 -20.09
CA VAL A 177 18.96 -6.50 -18.88
C VAL A 177 20.09 -7.29 -18.24
N GLN A 178 21.21 -6.61 -17.93
CA GLN A 178 22.36 -7.23 -17.29
C GLN A 178 22.00 -7.66 -15.85
N ARG A 179 22.39 -8.88 -15.49
CA ARG A 179 22.27 -9.40 -14.12
C ARG A 179 23.40 -8.80 -13.27
N PRO A 180 23.09 -8.09 -12.16
CA PRO A 180 24.11 -7.60 -11.24
C PRO A 180 24.97 -8.74 -10.67
N GLU A 181 26.27 -8.50 -10.49
CA GLU A 181 27.21 -9.52 -9.99
C GLU A 181 26.85 -10.04 -8.59
N ASN A 182 26.32 -9.16 -7.73
CA ASN A 182 25.84 -9.50 -6.39
C ASN A 182 24.57 -10.36 -6.37
N LEU A 183 23.95 -10.56 -7.54
CA LEU A 183 22.82 -11.45 -7.73
C LEU A 183 23.21 -12.70 -8.53
N SER A 184 24.48 -12.93 -8.84
CA SER A 184 24.95 -14.17 -9.48
C SER A 184 24.67 -15.39 -8.60
N ASP A 185 24.53 -16.57 -9.21
CA ASP A 185 24.22 -17.80 -8.47
C ASP A 185 25.31 -18.12 -7.42
N ASP A 186 26.57 -17.82 -7.74
CA ASP A 186 27.70 -17.91 -6.82
C ASP A 186 27.63 -16.91 -5.67
N ALA A 187 27.20 -15.66 -5.92
CA ALA A 187 27.05 -14.66 -4.87
C ALA A 187 25.88 -15.00 -3.92
N LEU A 188 24.75 -15.45 -4.48
CA LEU A 188 23.58 -15.85 -3.70
C LEU A 188 23.86 -17.08 -2.83
N ALA A 189 24.75 -17.98 -3.26
CA ALA A 189 25.18 -19.13 -2.47
C ALA A 189 26.13 -18.78 -1.31
N ARG A 190 26.82 -17.62 -1.37
CA ARG A 190 27.81 -17.17 -0.37
C ARG A 190 27.25 -16.20 0.68
N LEU A 191 25.99 -15.80 0.58
CA LEU A 191 25.35 -14.85 1.49
C LEU A 191 25.23 -15.25 2.97
N PRO A 192 25.32 -16.52 3.41
CA PRO A 192 25.20 -16.83 4.84
C PRO A 192 26.27 -16.22 5.76
N GLU A 193 27.36 -15.62 5.25
CA GLU A 193 28.56 -15.30 6.06
C GLU A 193 28.94 -13.80 6.18
N LEU A 194 28.16 -12.85 5.66
CA LEU A 194 28.58 -11.43 5.56
C LEU A 194 27.75 -10.40 6.37
N PHE A 195 27.07 -10.82 7.44
CA PHE A 195 26.17 -9.94 8.22
C PHE A 195 26.87 -9.12 9.33
N ASP A 196 28.02 -8.49 9.04
CA ASP A 196 28.72 -7.63 10.03
C ASP A 196 29.24 -6.29 9.47
N GLN A 197 28.70 -5.80 8.35
CA GLN A 197 29.04 -4.44 7.86
C GLN A 197 27.79 -3.56 7.79
N GLU A 198 27.58 -2.81 8.87
CA GLU A 198 26.79 -1.58 8.88
C GLU A 198 27.49 -0.55 7.99
N GLU A 199 27.04 -0.40 6.74
CA GLU A 199 27.35 0.77 5.92
C GLU A 199 26.12 1.68 5.83
N ASP A 200 26.35 2.93 6.24
CA ASP A 200 25.50 4.11 6.29
C ASP A 200 24.23 4.09 5.42
N PHE A 201 23.07 4.06 6.08
CA PHE A 201 21.75 3.91 5.48
C PHE A 201 20.91 5.20 5.55
N GLU A 202 21.51 6.37 5.32
CA GLU A 202 20.80 7.66 5.36
C GLU A 202 20.44 8.28 3.99
N ASP A 203 20.93 7.75 2.87
CA ASP A 203 20.81 8.46 1.57
C ASP A 203 19.58 8.08 0.71
N MET A 204 18.40 7.95 1.30
CA MET A 204 17.16 7.86 0.50
C MET A 204 15.88 8.40 1.17
N CYS A 205 16.01 9.19 2.24
CA CYS A 205 14.87 9.82 2.93
C CYS A 205 15.05 11.29 3.32
N GLU A 206 16.03 12.03 2.78
CA GLU A 206 16.13 13.48 3.00
C GLU A 206 16.10 14.31 1.69
N THR A 207 15.01 15.07 1.55
CA THR A 207 14.96 16.48 1.10
C THR A 207 15.34 16.85 -0.35
N GLU A 208 14.35 16.93 -1.24
CA GLU A 208 14.32 18.00 -2.27
C GLU A 208 13.15 18.95 -1.96
N ALA A 209 13.43 19.90 -1.08
CA ALA A 209 12.67 21.13 -0.96
C ALA A 209 13.60 22.30 -1.32
N ALA A 210 13.28 22.95 -2.43
CA ALA A 210 13.70 24.29 -2.84
C ALA A 210 15.16 24.52 -3.26
N THR A 211 15.39 24.38 -4.57
CA THR A 211 16.27 25.26 -5.34
C THR A 211 15.43 26.13 -6.28
N GLU A 212 15.32 27.41 -5.96
CA GLU A 212 14.98 28.60 -6.78
C GLU A 212 15.59 29.77 -5.97
N GLU A 213 16.39 30.72 -6.43
CA GLU A 213 16.82 31.18 -7.76
C GLU A 213 18.26 31.74 -7.64
N VAL A 214 18.94 31.78 -8.78
CA VAL A 214 20.20 32.52 -9.00
C VAL A 214 19.86 33.97 -9.38
N LEU A 215 20.44 34.96 -8.70
CA LEU A 215 20.81 36.23 -9.33
C LEU A 215 22.05 36.86 -8.69
N THR A 216 22.98 37.25 -9.55
CA THR A 216 24.34 37.70 -9.28
C THR A 216 24.48 39.20 -8.99
N GLN A 217 25.60 39.52 -8.32
CA GLN A 217 26.50 40.68 -8.49
C GLN A 217 26.41 41.92 -7.56
N GLU A 218 27.52 42.05 -6.82
CA GLU A 218 28.44 43.19 -6.68
C GLU A 218 28.28 44.30 -5.61
N GLU A 219 29.45 44.55 -4.99
CA GLU A 219 29.86 45.53 -3.99
C GLU A 219 29.40 46.98 -4.23
N VAL A 220 29.03 47.69 -3.15
CA VAL A 220 29.58 49.02 -2.85
C VAL A 220 29.76 49.21 -1.33
N LYS A 221 31.01 49.50 -0.94
CA LYS A 221 31.45 49.95 0.39
C LYS A 221 30.78 51.26 0.83
N SER A 222 30.57 51.45 2.15
CA SER A 222 31.43 52.32 2.99
C SER A 222 30.70 53.03 4.14
N TYR A 223 31.43 53.17 5.26
CA TYR A 223 31.22 54.03 6.45
C TYR A 223 30.07 53.63 7.39
N SER A 224 30.15 53.69 8.73
CA SER A 224 31.19 54.04 9.71
C SER A 224 30.63 53.74 11.11
N ALA A 225 31.53 53.54 12.08
CA ALA A 225 31.37 53.79 13.53
C ALA A 225 30.65 52.76 14.43
N LEU A 226 31.48 52.05 15.20
CA LEU A 226 31.26 51.61 16.60
C LEU A 226 30.95 52.81 17.54
N PRO A 227 30.74 52.64 18.87
CA PRO A 227 30.19 51.53 19.68
C PRO A 227 29.12 52.02 20.70
N GLY A 228 28.48 51.12 21.45
CA GLY A 228 27.83 51.54 22.71
C GLY A 228 26.80 50.58 23.28
N SER A 229 27.24 49.54 24.00
CA SER A 229 26.45 49.03 25.12
C SER A 229 26.49 50.03 26.28
N PRO A 230 25.42 50.09 27.08
CA PRO A 230 25.65 49.82 28.50
C PRO A 230 24.69 48.78 29.07
N ALA A 231 25.23 48.08 30.07
CA ALA A 231 24.62 47.06 30.86
C ALA A 231 23.71 47.63 31.98
N PHE A 232 22.73 46.81 32.38
CA PHE A 232 22.45 46.31 33.73
C PHE A 232 22.68 47.22 34.97
N LEU A 233 21.66 47.17 35.87
CA LEU A 233 21.53 47.58 37.30
C LEU A 233 20.55 48.75 37.50
N GLY A 234 19.49 48.70 38.33
CA GLY A 234 19.00 47.72 39.30
C GLY A 234 17.86 48.34 40.14
N MET A 235 17.34 47.57 41.10
CA MET A 235 16.54 47.97 42.28
C MET A 235 15.03 48.26 42.15
N GLY A 236 14.22 47.39 42.79
CA GLY A 236 13.12 47.85 43.67
C GLY A 236 11.71 47.26 43.46
N GLY A 237 11.28 46.36 44.35
CA GLY A 237 9.87 46.30 44.83
C GLY A 237 9.08 44.99 44.68
N ALA A 238 8.89 44.27 45.81
CA ALA A 238 7.70 43.44 46.08
C ALA A 238 6.44 44.34 46.14
N ILE A 239 5.17 43.92 45.95
CA ILE A 239 4.29 43.10 46.83
C ILE A 239 3.06 42.59 45.99
N PRO A 240 2.48 41.40 46.28
CA PRO A 240 1.25 40.87 45.66
C PRO A 240 -0.05 41.44 46.25
N LYS A 241 -1.17 41.34 45.51
CA LYS A 241 -2.53 41.53 46.08
C LYS A 241 -3.49 40.43 45.63
N ALA A 242 -4.03 39.75 46.63
CA ALA A 242 -5.00 38.67 46.59
C ALA A 242 -6.43 39.17 46.32
N GLY A 243 -7.31 38.26 45.86
CA GLY A 243 -8.76 38.42 46.05
C GLY A 243 -9.66 37.66 45.07
N CYS A 244 -10.10 36.47 45.49
CA CYS A 244 -11.38 35.82 45.17
C CYS A 244 -11.48 34.81 43.98
N PRO A 245 -12.34 33.77 44.14
CA PRO A 245 -11.94 32.35 44.13
C PRO A 245 -12.43 31.51 42.92
N PRO A 246 -11.96 30.25 42.78
CA PRO A 246 -12.37 29.33 41.71
C PRO A 246 -13.84 28.92 41.81
N THR A 247 -14.57 28.95 40.70
CA THR A 247 -15.93 28.38 40.57
C THR A 247 -15.91 26.87 40.78
N PRO A 248 -16.80 26.32 41.64
CA PRO A 248 -16.81 24.89 41.99
C PRO A 248 -17.43 24.02 40.89
N MET A 249 -16.83 22.85 40.66
CA MET A 249 -17.48 21.71 40.01
C MET A 249 -18.56 21.14 40.94
N GLN A 250 -19.77 20.88 40.41
CA GLN A 250 -20.78 20.06 41.09
C GLN A 250 -20.78 18.62 40.54
N PRO A 251 -20.83 17.57 41.39
CA PRO A 251 -21.15 16.21 40.98
C PRO A 251 -22.66 15.99 40.83
N GLY A 252 -23.04 15.11 39.89
CA GLY A 252 -24.41 14.91 39.43
C GLY A 252 -25.32 14.11 40.36
N PHE A 253 -26.53 14.64 40.59
CA PHE A 253 -27.78 13.94 40.88
C PHE A 253 -28.88 15.02 40.81
N LEU A 254 -30.02 14.76 40.15
CA LEU A 254 -31.17 15.66 39.98
C LEU A 254 -31.14 16.61 38.76
N GLN A 255 -31.41 16.08 37.56
CA GLN A 255 -32.38 16.76 36.70
C GLN A 255 -33.10 15.76 35.78
N MET A 256 -34.39 15.58 36.07
CA MET A 256 -35.35 14.83 35.28
C MET A 256 -35.71 15.56 33.98
N PRO A 257 -36.04 14.82 32.90
CA PRO A 257 -36.53 15.42 31.66
C PRO A 257 -38.04 15.73 31.74
N PRO A 258 -38.52 16.84 31.14
CA PRO A 258 -39.92 16.99 30.78
C PRO A 258 -40.17 16.84 29.26
N PRO A 259 -41.44 16.64 28.86
CA PRO A 259 -41.87 15.86 27.69
C PRO A 259 -42.09 16.71 26.41
N GLY A 260 -42.32 16.01 25.29
CA GLY A 260 -42.26 16.58 23.94
C GLY A 260 -43.48 17.35 23.40
N THR A 261 -43.16 18.11 22.33
CA THR A 261 -43.96 18.57 21.15
C THR A 261 -45.22 19.44 21.38
N PRO A 262 -45.68 20.32 20.44
CA PRO A 262 -45.46 20.31 18.97
C PRO A 262 -45.25 21.69 18.24
N MET A 263 -44.87 21.58 16.95
CA MET A 263 -45.21 22.43 15.76
C MET A 263 -45.05 23.97 15.74
N LEU A 264 -44.32 24.50 14.74
CA LEU A 264 -44.85 25.21 13.54
C LEU A 264 -43.73 25.86 12.67
N HIS A 265 -43.77 25.53 11.38
CA HIS A 265 -43.57 26.36 10.17
C HIS A 265 -42.24 27.09 9.88
N GLY A 266 -41.58 26.63 8.80
CA GLY A 266 -40.69 27.41 7.95
C GLY A 266 -40.43 26.65 6.64
N ALA A 267 -41.05 27.10 5.55
CA ALA A 267 -41.01 26.51 4.22
C ALA A 267 -39.62 26.54 3.57
N MET A 268 -39.33 25.56 2.70
CA MET A 268 -38.88 25.72 1.30
C MET A 268 -38.54 24.33 0.71
N THR A 269 -39.37 23.89 -0.23
CA THR A 269 -39.15 22.74 -1.11
C THR A 269 -38.31 23.13 -2.33
N PRO A 270 -37.49 22.22 -2.88
CA PRO A 270 -37.27 22.17 -4.32
C PRO A 270 -37.89 20.91 -4.94
N ASN A 271 -38.48 21.14 -6.10
CA ASN A 271 -39.26 20.27 -6.95
C ASN A 271 -38.37 19.18 -7.59
N ILE A 272 -38.79 17.91 -7.50
CA ILE A 272 -38.25 16.80 -8.30
C ILE A 272 -39.27 16.52 -9.41
N PRO A 273 -38.94 16.66 -10.71
CA PRO A 273 -39.76 16.10 -11.75
C PRO A 273 -39.43 14.61 -11.92
N ALA A 274 -40.43 13.77 -11.68
CA ALA A 274 -40.47 12.40 -12.09
C ALA A 274 -40.53 12.32 -13.63
N ALA A 275 -39.55 11.64 -14.24
CA ALA A 275 -39.60 11.24 -15.64
C ALA A 275 -39.72 9.72 -15.71
N THR A 276 -40.89 9.26 -16.11
CA THR A 276 -41.16 7.90 -16.59
C THR A 276 -40.52 7.69 -17.97
N PRO A 277 -39.89 6.54 -18.27
CA PRO A 277 -39.67 6.15 -19.65
C PRO A 277 -40.88 5.36 -20.16
N ASN A 278 -41.46 5.91 -21.21
CA ASN A 278 -42.51 5.34 -22.03
C ASN A 278 -41.97 4.10 -22.76
N ILE A 279 -42.72 2.99 -22.71
CA ILE A 279 -42.45 1.75 -23.47
C ILE A 279 -43.19 1.86 -24.82
N PRO A 280 -42.51 1.73 -25.97
CA PRO A 280 -43.16 1.27 -27.18
C PRO A 280 -42.87 -0.23 -27.40
N LEU A 281 -43.94 -1.02 -27.39
CA LEU A 281 -43.98 -2.33 -28.03
C LEU A 281 -43.63 -2.16 -29.51
N GLY A 282 -42.59 -2.86 -29.96
CA GLY A 282 -42.23 -2.96 -31.37
C GLY A 282 -41.42 -4.23 -31.59
N ALA A 283 -42.10 -5.31 -31.95
CA ALA A 283 -41.51 -6.57 -32.37
C ALA A 283 -40.72 -6.37 -33.66
N MET A 284 -39.43 -6.72 -33.69
CA MET A 284 -38.74 -7.24 -34.88
C MET A 284 -37.59 -8.16 -34.46
N THR A 285 -37.52 -9.29 -35.13
CA THR A 285 -36.66 -10.46 -34.94
C THR A 285 -35.17 -10.19 -35.17
N PRO A 286 -34.24 -10.90 -34.50
CA PRO A 286 -32.92 -11.14 -35.05
C PRO A 286 -32.92 -12.46 -35.82
N ASN A 287 -32.76 -12.32 -37.12
CA ASN A 287 -32.53 -13.38 -38.09
C ASN A 287 -31.20 -14.10 -37.76
N VAL A 288 -31.26 -15.40 -37.48
CA VAL A 288 -30.10 -16.28 -37.35
C VAL A 288 -29.90 -16.99 -38.69
N PRO A 289 -28.82 -16.75 -39.45
CA PRO A 289 -28.45 -17.66 -40.52
C PRO A 289 -27.65 -18.83 -39.93
N MET A 290 -28.33 -19.96 -39.79
CA MET A 290 -27.71 -21.28 -39.70
C MET A 290 -27.21 -21.71 -41.08
N GLY A 291 -25.95 -22.14 -41.15
CA GLY A 291 -25.52 -23.21 -42.06
C GLY A 291 -24.99 -22.82 -43.44
N ALA A 292 -23.66 -22.82 -43.58
CA ALA A 292 -22.99 -23.32 -44.79
C ALA A 292 -21.55 -23.75 -44.43
N THR A 293 -21.21 -24.98 -44.80
CA THR A 293 -19.90 -25.64 -44.70
C THR A 293 -18.83 -24.97 -45.58
N PRO A 294 -17.54 -25.24 -45.33
CA PRO A 294 -16.61 -25.44 -46.43
C PRO A 294 -16.07 -26.87 -46.45
N ASN A 295 -16.20 -27.42 -47.65
CA ASN A 295 -15.71 -28.67 -48.17
C ASN A 295 -14.16 -28.72 -48.09
N ILE A 296 -13.60 -29.81 -47.57
CA ILE A 296 -12.18 -30.15 -47.72
C ILE A 296 -12.11 -31.27 -48.78
N PRO A 297 -11.55 -31.02 -49.97
CA PRO A 297 -10.92 -32.07 -50.74
C PRO A 297 -9.42 -32.14 -50.43
N LEU A 298 -8.93 -33.38 -50.52
CA LEU A 298 -7.58 -33.92 -50.32
C LEU A 298 -6.41 -33.02 -50.77
#